data_AF-A0A482WLN1-F1
#
_entry.id   AF-A0A482WLN1-F1
#
_cell.length_a   1.000
_cell.length_b   1.000
_cell.length_c   1.000
_cell.angle_alpha   90.00
_cell.angle_beta   90.00
_cell.angle_gamma   90.00
#
_symmetry.space_group_name_H-M   'P 1'
#
loop_
_entity.id
_entity.type
_entity.pdbx_description
1 polymer ?
#
loop_
_entity_poly.entity_id
_entity_poly.type
_entity_poly.pdbx_seq_one_letter_code
_entity_poly.pdbx_strand_id
1 'polypeptide(L)'
;MVRSFAQWTKTLSFPARLSPQKQQSTIPQPANAIKSNPVNNNNNNVIITDSSDNQNHMTLTPDISDSEKDIMGSVVYCIHHKEGCKWNDQLRKLKGHLNTCKYDTTPCTNKCGAQIPRVLMEDHLKYTCPERMARCEFCAQDLNGAALEAHVGSCPMEPLYCENKCGMKLHRRQLSKHKAVECTKRLVPCRYCSQSFLADTLQAHHTKCARAPVPCPHRCELAIVPREELDSHLKDHCASLLTPCVFKEAGCRFKGLRGSAMERHLEECSQQHLVLMCSLVTKQQHQIASLKSAISRLSLNHS
;
A
#
# COMPACT_ATOMS: atom_id res chain seq x y z
N MET A 1 20.87 15.94 12.29
CA MET A 1 20.49 16.35 13.65
C MET A 1 19.23 17.21 13.56
N VAL A 2 18.04 16.59 13.58
CA VAL A 2 16.75 17.30 13.66
C VAL A 2 15.86 16.44 14.55
N ARG A 3 15.48 16.97 15.72
CA ARG A 3 14.70 16.26 16.75
C ARG A 3 13.20 16.45 16.50
N SER A 4 12.49 15.34 16.64
CA SER A 4 11.04 15.14 16.51
C SER A 4 10.24 15.98 17.52
N PHE A 5 9.18 16.67 17.07
CA PHE A 5 8.16 17.29 17.91
C PHE A 5 6.96 16.33 18.04
N ALA A 6 7.13 15.29 18.86
CA ALA A 6 6.05 14.41 19.29
C ALA A 6 6.22 14.17 20.78
N GLN A 7 5.72 15.10 21.62
CA GLN A 7 5.61 14.91 23.07
C GLN A 7 4.80 16.06 23.70
N TRP A 8 3.47 16.01 23.63
CA TRP A 8 2.59 16.35 24.77
C TRP A 8 1.12 16.07 24.44
N THR A 9 0.57 15.01 25.04
CA THR A 9 -0.78 14.92 25.63
C THR A 9 -0.93 13.50 26.22
N LYS A 10 -0.27 13.26 27.36
CA LYS A 10 -0.62 12.18 28.28
C LYS A 10 -1.11 12.85 29.55
N THR A 11 -2.42 12.85 29.74
CA THR A 11 -3.20 12.65 30.98
C THR A 11 -4.61 13.24 30.78
N LEU A 12 -5.59 12.66 31.47
CA LEU A 12 -7.04 12.95 31.46
C LEU A 12 -7.88 12.03 30.58
N SER A 13 -7.72 10.73 30.81
CA SER A 13 -8.80 9.74 30.71
C SER A 13 -9.88 10.03 31.77
N PHE A 14 -11.10 10.32 31.34
CA PHE A 14 -12.28 10.41 32.21
C PHE A 14 -12.85 9.00 32.48
N PRO A 15 -13.19 8.64 33.74
CA PRO A 15 -13.76 7.33 34.06
C PRO A 15 -15.26 7.30 33.76
N ALA A 16 -15.69 6.24 33.06
CA ALA A 16 -17.10 5.90 32.87
C ALA A 16 -17.71 5.39 34.19
N ARG A 17 -18.87 5.93 34.56
CA ARG A 17 -19.61 5.54 35.77
C ARG A 17 -20.34 4.22 35.52
N LEU A 18 -19.94 3.19 36.26
CA LEU A 18 -20.57 1.87 36.32
C LEU A 18 -21.89 1.93 37.10
N SER A 19 -22.94 1.26 36.59
CA SER A 19 -24.12 0.82 37.35
C SER A 19 -24.13 -0.71 37.43
N PRO A 20 -24.65 -1.33 38.50
CA PRO A 20 -24.27 -2.68 38.91
C PRO A 20 -25.06 -3.80 38.23
N GLN A 21 -24.37 -4.93 38.06
CA GLN A 21 -24.79 -6.20 37.47
C GLN A 21 -25.83 -6.96 38.31
N LYS A 22 -26.81 -7.58 37.63
CA LYS A 22 -27.55 -8.76 38.11
C LYS A 22 -27.23 -9.95 37.19
N GLN A 23 -27.04 -11.11 37.82
CA GLN A 23 -26.40 -12.33 37.31
C GLN A 23 -27.16 -13.09 36.20
N GLN A 24 -26.38 -13.90 35.48
CA GLN A 24 -26.67 -14.88 34.39
C GLN A 24 -27.83 -15.84 34.72
N SER A 25 -28.55 -16.46 33.78
CA SER A 25 -28.19 -17.45 32.74
C SER A 25 -29.50 -17.83 31.98
N THR A 26 -29.61 -18.08 30.66
CA THR A 26 -29.22 -19.26 29.85
C THR A 26 -29.70 -19.05 28.38
N ILE A 27 -29.09 -19.74 27.41
CA ILE A 27 -29.46 -19.91 25.96
C ILE A 27 -30.20 -21.28 25.82
N PRO A 28 -31.05 -21.66 24.80
CA PRO A 28 -31.16 -21.28 23.37
C PRO A 28 -32.56 -21.04 22.74
N GLN A 29 -32.53 -20.65 21.45
CA GLN A 29 -33.54 -20.51 20.35
C GLN A 29 -34.61 -21.65 20.25
N PRO A 30 -35.64 -21.68 19.32
CA PRO A 30 -35.87 -20.90 18.08
C PRO A 30 -37.34 -20.56 17.66
N ALA A 31 -37.46 -19.81 16.54
CA ALA A 31 -38.44 -19.88 15.43
C ALA A 31 -39.98 -19.76 15.60
N ASN A 32 -40.53 -18.95 14.68
CA ASN A 32 -41.79 -19.08 13.92
C ASN A 32 -43.17 -18.71 14.54
N ALA A 33 -43.66 -17.57 14.03
CA ALA A 33 -44.86 -17.44 13.19
C ALA A 33 -46.28 -17.32 13.82
N ILE A 34 -47.10 -16.55 13.08
CA ILE A 34 -48.57 -16.62 12.93
C ILE A 34 -49.43 -15.58 13.68
N LYS A 35 -49.88 -14.60 12.86
CA LYS A 35 -51.25 -14.10 12.60
C LYS A 35 -52.15 -13.48 13.69
N SER A 36 -52.77 -12.38 13.24
CA SER A 36 -54.18 -11.97 13.35
C SER A 36 -54.75 -11.46 14.68
N ASN A 37 -55.11 -10.15 14.66
CA ASN A 37 -56.36 -9.50 15.12
C ASN A 37 -57.58 -10.43 15.33
N PRO A 38 -58.70 -10.08 16.04
CA PRO A 38 -59.19 -8.73 16.42
C PRO A 38 -59.97 -8.59 17.77
N VAL A 39 -60.40 -7.35 18.07
CA VAL A 39 -61.73 -6.92 18.62
C VAL A 39 -62.14 -7.13 20.11
N ASN A 40 -62.69 -6.03 20.67
CA ASN A 40 -63.62 -5.84 21.81
C ASN A 40 -63.19 -6.30 23.20
N ASN A 41 -63.61 -5.74 24.33
CA ASN A 41 -64.65 -4.80 24.76
C ASN A 41 -64.10 -4.30 26.14
N ASN A 42 -64.48 -3.25 26.84
CA ASN A 42 -65.77 -2.61 27.02
C ASN A 42 -65.50 -1.34 27.85
N ASN A 43 -66.25 -0.28 27.55
CA ASN A 43 -66.41 0.88 28.41
C ASN A 43 -67.04 0.52 29.76
N ASN A 44 -66.72 1.31 30.78
CA ASN A 44 -67.73 1.79 31.73
C ASN A 44 -67.40 3.24 32.15
N ASN A 45 -68.23 4.17 31.65
CA ASN A 45 -68.51 5.49 32.20
C ASN A 45 -69.18 5.31 33.60
N VAL A 46 -69.30 6.26 34.53
CA VAL A 46 -69.90 7.61 34.50
C VAL A 46 -69.75 8.14 35.96
N ILE A 47 -69.20 9.34 36.23
CA ILE A 47 -69.85 10.67 36.31
C ILE A 47 -70.42 11.04 37.70
N ILE A 48 -69.87 12.15 38.24
CA ILE A 48 -70.51 13.30 38.97
C ILE A 48 -70.95 13.02 40.42
N THR A 49 -70.63 13.85 41.43
CA THR A 49 -71.13 15.22 41.68
C THR A 49 -70.23 16.06 42.59
N ASP A 50 -70.30 17.38 42.36
CA ASP A 50 -69.76 18.50 43.13
C ASP A 50 -70.89 19.19 43.95
N SER A 51 -70.51 20.09 44.86
CA SER A 51 -71.31 21.06 45.69
C SER A 51 -71.93 20.48 46.98
N SER A 52 -72.00 21.14 48.14
CA SER A 52 -71.65 22.45 48.73
C SER A 52 -71.92 22.28 50.26
N ASP A 53 -71.36 22.95 51.28
CA ASP A 53 -71.33 24.38 51.57
C ASP A 53 -70.66 24.64 52.95
N ASN A 54 -70.23 25.90 53.12
CA ASN A 54 -70.09 26.71 54.35
C ASN A 54 -68.88 26.63 55.32
N GLN A 55 -68.05 27.68 55.16
CA GLN A 55 -67.61 28.68 56.16
C GLN A 55 -66.91 28.21 57.44
N ASN A 56 -65.60 28.47 57.49
CA ASN A 56 -64.97 29.18 58.61
C ASN A 56 -63.81 30.04 58.11
N HIS A 57 -63.93 31.35 58.34
CA HIS A 57 -62.92 32.36 58.12
C HIS A 57 -61.89 32.31 59.25
N MET A 58 -60.62 32.00 58.93
CA MET A 58 -59.47 32.30 59.78
C MET A 58 -58.28 32.66 58.91
N THR A 59 -58.04 33.96 58.81
CA THR A 59 -56.92 34.62 58.15
C THR A 59 -55.64 34.39 58.97
N LEU A 60 -54.77 33.48 58.52
CA LEU A 60 -53.40 33.35 59.02
C LEU A 60 -52.46 32.94 57.88
N THR A 61 -51.98 33.93 57.11
CA THR A 61 -50.73 33.78 56.33
C THR A 61 -49.71 34.76 56.89
N PRO A 62 -48.74 34.24 57.63
CA PRO A 62 -47.32 34.53 57.41
C PRO A 62 -46.63 33.17 57.21
N ASP A 63 -45.78 32.91 56.21
CA ASP A 63 -44.41 33.45 56.17
C ASP A 63 -43.65 32.92 54.92
N ILE A 64 -44.36 32.58 53.83
CA ILE A 64 -43.74 31.97 52.63
C ILE A 64 -43.19 33.05 51.68
N SER A 65 -43.84 34.22 51.59
CA SER A 65 -43.45 35.29 50.65
C SER A 65 -42.21 36.06 51.08
N ASP A 66 -41.96 36.24 52.38
CA ASP A 66 -40.79 36.97 52.86
C ASP A 66 -39.53 36.10 52.79
N SER A 67 -39.66 34.80 53.08
CA SER A 67 -38.62 33.79 52.87
C SER A 67 -38.11 33.77 51.41
N GLU A 68 -39.00 33.85 50.41
CA GLU A 68 -38.60 33.88 48.99
C GLU A 68 -37.87 35.18 48.59
N LYS A 69 -38.28 36.33 49.13
CA LYS A 69 -37.61 37.61 48.89
C LYS A 69 -36.21 37.62 49.48
N ASP A 70 -36.04 37.04 50.67
CA ASP A 70 -34.76 36.93 51.35
C ASP A 70 -33.80 35.98 50.60
N ILE A 71 -34.32 34.87 50.06
CA ILE A 71 -33.56 33.96 49.18
C ILE A 71 -33.13 34.69 47.90
N MET A 72 -34.02 35.41 47.23
CA MET A 72 -33.71 36.13 45.99
C MET A 72 -32.82 37.37 46.20
N GLY A 73 -32.78 37.91 47.41
CA GLY A 73 -31.89 38.97 47.87
C GLY A 73 -30.54 38.49 48.39
N SER A 74 -30.37 37.18 48.59
CA SER A 74 -29.12 36.60 49.06
C SER A 74 -27.99 36.77 48.03
N VAL A 75 -26.81 37.13 48.50
CA VAL A 75 -25.60 37.28 47.67
C VAL A 75 -25.09 35.91 47.28
N VAL A 76 -24.94 35.69 45.98
CA VAL A 76 -24.42 34.45 45.40
C VAL A 76 -23.24 34.74 44.50
N TYR A 77 -22.32 33.79 44.40
CA TYR A 77 -21.21 33.82 43.47
C TYR A 77 -21.61 33.17 42.15
N CYS A 78 -20.98 33.60 41.05
CA CYS A 78 -21.12 32.91 39.77
C CYS A 78 -20.72 31.42 39.89
N ILE A 79 -21.44 30.54 39.22
CA ILE A 79 -21.11 29.10 39.17
C ILE A 79 -19.68 28.86 38.63
N HIS A 80 -19.19 29.76 37.78
CA HIS A 80 -17.83 29.75 37.20
C HIS A 80 -16.80 30.52 38.04
N HIS A 81 -17.08 30.80 39.32
CA HIS A 81 -16.15 31.53 40.17
C HIS A 81 -14.77 30.86 40.28
N LYS A 82 -14.76 29.52 40.34
CA LYS A 82 -13.53 28.71 40.34
C LYS A 82 -12.75 28.77 39.02
N GLU A 83 -13.41 29.11 37.91
CA GLU A 83 -12.80 29.26 36.59
C GLU A 83 -12.31 30.70 36.33
N GLY A 84 -12.47 31.59 37.31
CA GLY A 84 -12.00 32.97 37.27
C GLY A 84 -13.09 34.02 37.07
N CYS A 85 -14.37 33.64 37.13
CA CYS A 85 -15.45 34.62 37.13
C CYS A 85 -15.54 35.35 38.47
N LYS A 86 -15.34 36.67 38.48
CA LYS A 86 -15.34 37.48 39.71
C LYS A 86 -16.74 37.98 40.13
N TRP A 87 -17.78 37.64 39.37
CA TRP A 87 -19.13 38.14 39.63
C TRP A 87 -19.73 37.54 40.91
N ASN A 88 -20.27 38.43 41.74
CA ASN A 88 -21.09 38.12 42.90
C ASN A 88 -22.11 39.26 43.09
N ASP A 89 -23.37 38.91 43.29
CA ASP A 89 -24.48 39.86 43.55
C ASP A 89 -25.71 39.04 44.02
N GLN A 90 -26.85 39.69 44.18
CA GLN A 90 -28.12 39.09 44.54
C GLN A 90 -28.56 38.01 43.53
N LEU A 91 -29.11 36.90 44.02
CA LEU A 91 -29.57 35.76 43.22
C LEU A 91 -30.49 36.18 42.06
N ARG A 92 -31.37 37.15 42.24
CA ARG A 92 -32.25 37.67 41.18
C ARG A 92 -31.50 38.19 39.93
N LYS A 93 -30.27 38.66 40.08
CA LYS A 93 -29.44 39.19 38.98
C LYS A 93 -28.56 38.12 38.31
N LEU A 94 -28.45 36.93 38.90
CA LEU A 94 -27.59 35.85 38.39
C LEU A 94 -27.95 35.45 36.96
N LYS A 95 -29.25 35.33 36.63
CA LYS A 95 -29.70 34.98 35.28
C LYS A 95 -29.26 36.01 34.23
N GLY A 96 -29.27 37.30 34.57
CA GLY A 96 -28.77 38.37 33.71
C GLY A 96 -27.26 38.31 33.53
N HIS A 97 -26.52 37.97 34.59
CA HIS A 97 -25.09 37.75 34.51
C HIS A 97 -24.72 36.55 33.63
N LEU A 98 -25.37 35.40 33.77
CA LEU A 98 -25.04 34.19 32.97
C LEU A 98 -25.12 34.47 31.46
N ASN A 99 -26.12 35.25 31.02
CA ASN A 99 -26.25 35.67 29.62
C ASN A 99 -25.06 36.50 29.08
N THR A 100 -24.26 37.11 29.96
CA THR A 100 -23.08 37.91 29.60
C THR A 100 -21.77 37.34 30.16
N CYS A 101 -21.85 36.23 30.89
CA CYS A 101 -20.70 35.61 31.52
C CYS A 101 -19.82 34.96 30.44
N LYS A 102 -18.54 35.34 30.41
CA LYS A 102 -17.58 34.83 29.43
C LYS A 102 -17.30 33.31 29.53
N TYR A 103 -17.53 32.73 30.70
CA TYR A 103 -17.34 31.30 30.96
C TYR A 103 -18.60 30.48 30.74
N ASP A 104 -19.76 31.14 30.67
CA ASP A 104 -21.03 30.46 30.42
C ASP A 104 -21.04 29.89 29.00
N THR A 105 -21.62 28.70 28.87
CA THR A 105 -21.65 27.96 27.61
C THR A 105 -22.80 28.41 26.74
N THR A 106 -22.53 28.58 25.44
CA THR A 106 -23.55 28.90 24.44
C THR A 106 -23.50 27.91 23.28
N PRO A 107 -24.63 27.66 22.60
CA PRO A 107 -24.64 26.81 21.42
C PRO A 107 -23.75 27.40 20.33
N CYS A 108 -23.00 26.55 19.65
CA CYS A 108 -22.14 26.96 18.55
C CYS A 108 -22.90 27.74 17.46
N THR A 109 -22.32 28.84 16.98
CA THR A 109 -22.90 29.70 15.93
C THR A 109 -23.04 28.99 14.59
N ASN A 110 -22.13 28.05 14.28
CA ASN A 110 -22.20 27.21 13.08
C ASN A 110 -23.14 26.00 13.24
N LYS A 111 -23.91 25.94 14.33
CA LYS A 111 -24.93 24.91 14.59
C LYS A 111 -24.40 23.46 14.56
N CYS A 112 -23.15 23.26 14.97
CA CYS A 112 -22.55 21.91 15.09
C CYS A 112 -23.12 21.08 16.26
N GLY A 113 -24.02 21.65 17.07
CA GLY A 113 -24.65 20.98 18.22
C GLY A 113 -23.88 21.05 19.54
N ALA A 114 -22.64 21.53 19.54
CA ALA A 114 -21.83 21.67 20.77
C ALA A 114 -22.20 22.93 21.59
N GLN A 115 -22.07 22.82 22.91
CA GLN A 115 -22.16 23.92 23.88
C GLN A 115 -20.75 24.37 24.24
N ILE A 116 -20.38 25.61 23.91
CA ILE A 116 -19.00 26.11 24.01
C ILE A 116 -18.99 27.38 24.90
N PRO A 117 -18.08 27.47 25.89
CA PRO A 117 -17.88 28.71 26.65
C PRO A 117 -17.62 29.89 25.72
N ARG A 118 -18.23 31.06 25.97
CA ARG A 118 -18.07 32.23 25.08
C ARG A 118 -16.60 32.59 24.83
N VAL A 119 -15.75 32.46 25.84
CA VAL A 119 -14.32 32.71 25.75
C VAL A 119 -13.58 31.76 24.80
N LEU A 120 -14.09 30.55 24.54
CA LEU A 120 -13.49 29.55 23.64
C LEU A 120 -14.20 29.47 22.28
N MET A 121 -15.22 30.29 22.03
CA MET A 121 -16.01 30.21 20.81
C MET A 121 -15.17 30.49 19.56
N GLU A 122 -14.29 31.49 19.60
CA GLU A 122 -13.42 31.83 18.46
C GLU A 122 -12.47 30.67 18.12
N ASP A 123 -11.83 30.09 19.13
CA ASP A 123 -10.94 28.93 18.96
C ASP A 123 -11.69 27.70 18.45
N HIS A 124 -12.90 27.45 18.97
CA HIS A 124 -13.77 26.40 18.47
C HIS A 124 -14.06 26.58 16.99
N LEU A 125 -14.54 27.77 16.58
CA LEU A 125 -14.88 28.04 15.18
C LEU A 125 -13.66 27.94 14.25
N LYS A 126 -12.46 28.23 14.75
CA LYS A 126 -11.24 28.21 13.94
C LYS A 126 -10.63 26.81 13.81
N TYR A 127 -10.62 26.01 14.88
CA TYR A 127 -9.82 24.78 14.92
C TYR A 127 -10.62 23.50 15.18
N THR A 128 -11.72 23.56 15.95
CA THR A 128 -12.37 22.36 16.48
C THR A 128 -13.78 22.12 15.94
N CYS A 129 -14.45 23.14 15.41
CA CYS A 129 -15.81 23.04 14.93
C CYS A 129 -15.88 22.15 13.68
N PRO A 130 -16.67 21.06 13.67
CA PRO A 130 -16.84 20.22 12.49
C PRO A 130 -17.45 20.97 11.29
N GLU A 131 -18.24 22.00 11.58
CA GLU A 131 -18.91 22.86 10.59
C GLU A 131 -18.12 24.15 10.30
N ARG A 132 -16.84 24.24 10.71
CA ARG A 132 -15.98 25.36 10.29
C ARG A 132 -15.70 25.27 8.80
N MET A 133 -15.72 26.39 8.10
CA MET A 133 -15.23 26.44 6.72
C MET A 133 -13.73 26.72 6.71
N ALA A 134 -12.97 25.87 6.04
CA ALA A 134 -11.53 26.01 5.90
C ALA A 134 -11.06 25.61 4.51
N ARG A 135 -10.08 26.35 3.99
CA ARG A 135 -9.52 26.13 2.66
C ARG A 135 -8.35 25.16 2.71
N CYS A 136 -8.36 24.13 1.87
CA CYS A 136 -7.21 23.23 1.75
C CYS A 136 -5.99 23.96 1.16
N GLU A 137 -4.82 23.80 1.78
CA GLU A 137 -3.58 24.44 1.33
C GLU A 137 -3.06 23.91 -0.03
N PHE A 138 -3.44 22.70 -0.42
CA PHE A 138 -2.92 22.04 -1.63
C PHE A 138 -3.84 22.17 -2.84
N CYS A 139 -5.14 21.96 -2.68
CA CYS A 139 -6.12 22.06 -3.77
C CYS A 139 -6.92 23.37 -3.75
N ALA A 140 -6.75 24.20 -2.71
CA ALA A 140 -7.41 25.48 -2.57
C ALA A 140 -8.96 25.41 -2.51
N GLN A 141 -9.52 24.22 -2.27
CA GLN A 141 -10.95 23.98 -2.13
C GLN A 141 -11.41 24.29 -0.71
N ASP A 142 -12.56 24.96 -0.59
CA ASP A 142 -13.22 25.24 0.68
C ASP A 142 -14.03 24.02 1.13
N LEU A 143 -13.71 23.52 2.33
CA LEU A 143 -14.29 22.32 2.92
C LEU A 143 -14.76 22.64 4.34
N ASN A 144 -15.79 21.94 4.83
CA ASN A 144 -16.11 22.01 6.25
C ASN A 144 -15.05 21.24 7.07
N GLY A 145 -14.99 21.46 8.38
CA GLY A 145 -13.99 20.86 9.27
C GLY A 145 -13.93 19.34 9.16
N ALA A 146 -15.09 18.68 9.20
CA ALA A 146 -15.19 17.23 9.07
C ALA A 146 -14.67 16.72 7.70
N ALA A 147 -15.06 17.38 6.60
CA ALA A 147 -14.59 17.01 5.27
C ALA A 147 -13.11 17.34 5.08
N LEU A 148 -12.59 18.42 5.68
CA LEU A 148 -11.18 18.77 5.63
C LEU A 148 -10.33 17.72 6.34
N GLU A 149 -10.75 17.25 7.52
CA GLU A 149 -10.05 16.16 8.23
C GLU A 149 -10.00 14.87 7.41
N ALA A 150 -11.09 14.51 6.74
CA ALA A 150 -11.11 13.36 5.81
C ALA A 150 -10.29 13.61 4.52
N HIS A 151 -10.18 14.86 4.09
CA HIS A 151 -9.44 15.27 2.90
C HIS A 151 -7.92 15.29 3.14
N VAL A 152 -7.48 15.61 4.36
CA VAL A 152 -6.07 15.57 4.74
C VAL A 152 -5.56 14.12 4.56
N GLY A 153 -4.46 13.97 3.82
CA GLY A 153 -3.91 12.66 3.49
C GLY A 153 -4.58 11.95 2.31
N SER A 154 -5.67 12.49 1.74
CA SER A 154 -6.30 12.01 0.50
C SER A 154 -6.35 13.07 -0.61
N CYS A 155 -5.90 14.29 -0.32
CA CYS A 155 -5.89 15.41 -1.27
C CYS A 155 -5.18 15.06 -2.59
N PRO A 156 -5.86 15.19 -3.76
CA PRO A 156 -5.28 14.88 -5.07
C PRO A 156 -4.08 15.76 -5.45
N MET A 157 -4.03 16.97 -4.91
CA MET A 157 -3.02 18.00 -5.18
C MET A 157 -1.90 18.04 -4.14
N GLU A 158 -1.95 17.19 -3.12
CA GLU A 158 -0.85 17.08 -2.16
C GLU A 158 0.42 16.62 -2.88
N PRO A 159 1.53 17.36 -2.77
CA PRO A 159 2.77 17.01 -3.45
C PRO A 159 3.59 16.02 -2.62
N LEU A 160 3.79 14.82 -3.15
CA LEU A 160 4.51 13.72 -2.49
C LEU A 160 5.74 13.30 -3.29
N TYR A 161 6.72 12.73 -2.61
CA TYR A 161 7.88 12.13 -3.26
C TYR A 161 7.55 10.76 -3.82
N CYS A 162 8.17 10.42 -4.96
CA CYS A 162 8.04 9.09 -5.53
C CYS A 162 8.66 8.00 -4.63
N GLU A 163 7.90 6.94 -4.34
CA GLU A 163 8.33 5.79 -3.54
C GLU A 163 9.53 5.04 -4.12
N ASN A 164 9.70 5.05 -5.45
CA ASN A 164 10.84 4.45 -6.13
C ASN A 164 12.14 5.27 -5.95
N LYS A 165 12.13 6.30 -5.10
CA LYS A 165 13.27 7.16 -4.78
C LYS A 165 13.95 7.76 -6.02
N CYS A 166 13.16 8.11 -7.04
CA CYS A 166 13.67 8.76 -8.25
C CYS A 166 14.02 10.25 -8.05
N GLY A 167 13.69 10.82 -6.89
CA GLY A 167 13.95 12.23 -6.55
C GLY A 167 12.84 13.21 -6.96
N MET A 168 11.86 12.79 -7.77
CA MET A 168 10.76 13.67 -8.19
C MET A 168 9.71 13.86 -7.10
N LYS A 169 9.20 15.09 -6.99
CA LYS A 169 8.05 15.49 -6.17
C LYS A 169 6.87 15.80 -7.10
N LEU A 170 5.75 15.10 -6.91
CA LEU A 170 4.60 15.11 -7.81
C LEU A 170 3.30 15.16 -7.02
N HIS A 171 2.22 15.66 -7.62
CA HIS A 171 0.90 15.61 -7.00
C HIS A 171 0.42 14.15 -6.85
N ARG A 172 -0.29 13.84 -5.75
CA ARG A 172 -0.83 12.50 -5.45
C ARG A 172 -1.53 11.86 -6.65
N ARG A 173 -2.37 12.61 -7.37
CA ARG A 173 -3.09 12.12 -8.56
C ARG A 173 -2.18 11.68 -9.72
N GLN A 174 -0.98 12.25 -9.81
CA GLN A 174 -0.01 11.97 -10.89
C GLN A 174 0.96 10.84 -10.55
N LEU A 175 1.10 10.47 -9.27
CA LEU A 175 2.06 9.46 -8.83
C LEU A 175 1.83 8.10 -9.49
N SER A 176 0.58 7.67 -9.63
CA SER A 176 0.25 6.38 -10.25
C SER A 176 0.72 6.32 -11.70
N LYS A 177 0.42 7.37 -12.49
CA LYS A 177 0.88 7.49 -13.89
C LYS A 177 2.40 7.55 -13.97
N HIS A 178 3.02 8.35 -13.08
CA HIS A 178 4.48 8.46 -13.02
C HIS A 178 5.13 7.11 -12.74
N LYS A 179 4.70 6.38 -11.71
CA LYS A 179 5.26 5.06 -11.36
C LYS A 179 5.14 4.06 -12.52
N ALA A 180 4.01 4.07 -13.23
CA ALA A 180 3.74 3.15 -14.32
C ALA A 180 4.58 3.44 -15.59
N VAL A 181 4.74 4.71 -15.97
CA VAL A 181 5.24 5.07 -17.32
C VAL A 181 6.47 5.98 -17.30
N GLU A 182 6.50 6.99 -16.43
CA GLU A 182 7.48 8.08 -16.52
C GLU A 182 8.68 7.88 -15.58
N CYS A 183 8.53 7.09 -14.53
CA CYS A 183 9.56 6.89 -13.51
C CYS A 183 10.76 6.14 -14.10
N THR A 184 11.95 6.75 -14.00
CA THR A 184 13.23 6.17 -14.45
C THR A 184 13.66 4.99 -13.58
N LYS A 185 13.26 5.00 -12.31
CA LYS A 185 13.51 3.95 -11.32
C LYS A 185 12.37 2.92 -11.25
N ARG A 186 11.47 2.86 -12.24
CA ARG A 186 10.47 1.78 -12.32
C ARG A 186 11.14 0.47 -12.71
N LEU A 187 10.59 -0.65 -12.24
CA LEU A 187 11.02 -1.98 -12.64
C LEU A 187 10.35 -2.38 -13.95
N VAL A 188 11.17 -2.82 -14.91
CA VAL A 188 10.75 -3.29 -16.23
C VAL A 188 11.39 -4.65 -16.48
N PRO A 189 10.62 -5.69 -16.86
CA PRO A 189 11.18 -6.98 -17.20
C PRO A 189 11.97 -6.91 -18.51
N CYS A 190 13.14 -7.55 -18.53
CA CYS A 190 13.91 -7.75 -19.74
C CYS A 190 13.17 -8.69 -20.69
N ARG A 191 13.01 -8.28 -21.96
CA ARG A 191 12.32 -9.07 -22.99
C ARG A 191 13.02 -10.39 -23.35
N TYR A 192 14.29 -10.56 -22.95
CA TYR A 192 15.10 -11.73 -23.31
C TYR A 192 15.24 -12.73 -22.16
N CYS A 193 15.41 -12.26 -20.93
CA CYS A 193 15.62 -13.12 -19.75
C CYS A 193 14.51 -13.04 -18.70
N SER A 194 13.45 -12.26 -18.95
CA SER A 194 12.29 -12.02 -18.07
C SER A 194 12.60 -11.49 -16.66
N GLN A 195 13.87 -11.29 -16.29
CA GLN A 195 14.26 -10.67 -15.03
C GLN A 195 13.96 -9.18 -15.02
N SER A 196 13.58 -8.65 -13.85
CA SER A 196 13.20 -7.24 -13.67
C SER A 196 14.40 -6.37 -13.37
N PHE A 197 14.53 -5.26 -14.10
CA PHE A 197 15.59 -4.26 -13.91
C PHE A 197 15.00 -2.86 -13.83
N LEU A 198 15.76 -1.90 -13.29
CA LEU A 198 15.35 -0.50 -13.36
C LEU A 198 15.37 -0.05 -14.82
N ALA A 199 14.35 0.71 -15.25
CA ALA A 199 14.24 1.20 -16.63
C ALA A 199 15.51 1.92 -17.11
N ASP A 200 16.11 2.73 -16.23
CA ASP A 200 17.38 3.43 -16.43
C ASP A 200 18.57 2.48 -16.73
N THR A 201 18.62 1.33 -16.05
CA THR A 201 19.72 0.35 -16.18
C THR A 201 19.44 -0.77 -17.19
N LEU A 202 18.20 -0.88 -17.68
CA LEU A 202 17.77 -1.99 -18.53
C LEU A 202 18.54 -2.02 -19.86
N GLN A 203 18.84 -0.86 -20.43
CA GLN A 203 19.60 -0.78 -21.67
C GLN A 203 21.05 -1.26 -21.49
N ALA A 204 21.67 -0.92 -20.35
CA ALA A 204 22.99 -1.44 -19.99
C ALA A 204 22.93 -2.96 -19.79
N HIS A 205 21.88 -3.49 -19.18
CA HIS A 205 21.66 -4.93 -19.08
C HIS A 205 21.54 -5.60 -20.46
N HIS A 206 20.79 -5.06 -21.42
CA HIS A 206 20.65 -5.65 -22.76
C HIS A 206 21.99 -5.92 -23.46
N THR A 207 22.98 -5.04 -23.26
CA THR A 207 24.34 -5.22 -23.83
C THR A 207 25.10 -6.43 -23.28
N LYS A 208 24.75 -6.87 -22.06
CA LYS A 208 25.39 -7.97 -21.32
C LYS A 208 24.46 -9.16 -21.06
N CYS A 209 23.22 -9.08 -21.52
CA CYS A 209 22.21 -10.11 -21.26
C CYS A 209 22.59 -11.40 -21.98
N ALA A 210 22.66 -12.50 -21.23
CA ALA A 210 23.06 -13.82 -21.73
C ALA A 210 22.08 -14.37 -22.79
N ARG A 211 20.79 -14.10 -22.60
CA ARG A 211 19.72 -14.46 -23.54
C ARG A 211 19.49 -13.44 -24.64
N ALA A 212 20.23 -12.33 -24.65
CA ALA A 212 20.06 -11.36 -25.73
C ALA A 212 20.52 -11.99 -27.05
N PRO A 213 19.69 -11.90 -28.11
CA PRO A 213 20.02 -12.36 -29.44
C PRO A 213 21.21 -11.56 -30.00
N VAL A 214 22.23 -12.26 -30.47
CA VAL A 214 23.40 -11.68 -31.14
C VAL A 214 23.59 -12.29 -32.53
N PRO A 215 24.00 -11.49 -33.52
CA PRO A 215 24.29 -12.01 -34.85
C PRO A 215 25.57 -12.84 -34.82
N CYS A 216 25.61 -13.90 -35.61
CA CYS A 216 26.84 -14.69 -35.78
C CYS A 216 27.92 -13.85 -36.48
N PRO A 217 29.15 -13.74 -35.93
CA PRO A 217 30.27 -13.05 -36.57
C PRO A 217 30.61 -13.57 -37.97
N HIS A 218 30.39 -14.87 -38.21
CA HIS A 218 30.62 -15.51 -39.51
C HIS A 218 29.41 -15.41 -40.46
N ARG A 219 28.37 -14.65 -40.09
CA ARG A 219 27.18 -14.37 -40.91
C ARG A 219 26.52 -15.64 -41.47
N CYS A 220 26.35 -16.66 -40.63
CA CYS A 220 25.60 -17.85 -41.01
C CYS A 220 24.11 -17.54 -41.18
N GLU A 221 23.41 -18.35 -41.98
CA GLU A 221 22.00 -18.20 -42.32
C GLU A 221 21.05 -18.30 -41.10
N LEU A 222 21.53 -18.88 -39.99
CA LEU A 222 20.90 -18.80 -38.67
C LEU A 222 21.16 -17.41 -38.06
N ALA A 223 20.35 -16.44 -38.48
CA ALA A 223 20.66 -15.03 -38.28
C ALA A 223 20.66 -14.54 -36.82
N ILE A 224 20.24 -15.32 -35.84
CA ILE A 224 20.13 -14.84 -34.45
C ILE A 224 20.33 -16.00 -33.46
N VAL A 225 21.40 -15.94 -32.66
CA VAL A 225 21.71 -16.92 -31.62
C VAL A 225 21.73 -16.22 -30.25
N PRO A 226 21.22 -16.82 -29.16
CA PRO A 226 21.40 -16.28 -27.82
C PRO A 226 22.90 -16.10 -27.50
N ARG A 227 23.27 -15.00 -26.83
CA ARG A 227 24.68 -14.71 -26.51
C ARG A 227 25.38 -15.86 -25.76
N GLU A 228 24.69 -16.51 -24.83
CA GLU A 228 25.21 -17.67 -24.08
C GLU A 228 25.48 -18.90 -24.95
N GLU A 229 24.79 -19.04 -26.08
CA GLU A 229 24.93 -20.15 -27.02
C GLU A 229 25.85 -19.81 -28.20
N LEU A 230 26.42 -18.60 -28.25
CA LEU A 230 27.24 -18.17 -29.37
C LEU A 230 28.50 -19.03 -29.51
N ASP A 231 29.16 -19.37 -28.40
CA ASP A 231 30.40 -20.15 -28.44
C ASP A 231 30.15 -21.60 -28.89
N SER A 232 29.09 -22.24 -28.38
CA SER A 232 28.68 -23.59 -28.81
C SER A 232 28.19 -23.59 -30.26
N HIS A 233 27.53 -22.50 -30.69
CA HIS A 233 27.20 -22.31 -32.09
C HIS A 233 28.46 -22.23 -32.96
N LEU A 234 29.41 -21.35 -32.65
CA LEU A 234 30.64 -21.15 -33.43
C LEU A 234 31.47 -22.44 -33.53
N LYS A 235 31.54 -23.20 -32.44
CA LYS A 235 32.32 -24.45 -32.39
C LYS A 235 31.64 -25.59 -33.13
N ASP A 236 30.35 -25.83 -32.89
CA ASP A 236 29.71 -27.11 -33.26
C ASP A 236 28.61 -26.96 -34.33
N HIS A 237 27.97 -25.79 -34.45
CA HIS A 237 26.77 -25.61 -35.29
C HIS A 237 26.91 -24.57 -36.42
N CYS A 238 28.01 -23.81 -36.45
CA CYS A 238 28.19 -22.74 -37.43
C CYS A 238 28.54 -23.31 -38.82
N ALA A 239 27.60 -23.22 -39.75
CA ALA A 239 27.79 -23.60 -41.15
C ALA A 239 28.87 -22.77 -41.87
N SER A 240 29.05 -21.51 -41.44
CA SER A 240 29.98 -20.56 -42.06
C SER A 240 31.46 -20.79 -41.73
N LEU A 241 31.78 -21.72 -40.83
CA LEU A 241 33.18 -22.01 -40.49
C LEU A 241 33.78 -23.03 -41.45
N LEU A 242 34.83 -22.62 -42.17
CA LEU A 242 35.66 -23.50 -43.01
C LEU A 242 36.32 -24.57 -42.13
N THR A 243 35.83 -25.80 -42.27
CA THR A 243 36.28 -26.96 -41.50
C THR A 243 36.99 -27.96 -42.43
N PRO A 244 38.11 -28.59 -42.01
CA PRO A 244 38.74 -29.64 -42.80
C PRO A 244 37.88 -30.90 -42.88
N CYS A 245 38.04 -31.68 -43.95
CA CYS A 245 37.40 -32.99 -44.10
C CYS A 245 37.76 -33.94 -42.93
N VAL A 246 36.82 -34.79 -42.52
CA VAL A 246 37.02 -35.78 -41.45
C VAL A 246 38.16 -36.77 -41.74
N PHE A 247 38.46 -36.99 -43.03
CA PHE A 247 39.58 -37.83 -43.48
C PHE A 247 40.91 -37.07 -43.62
N LYS A 248 41.04 -35.86 -43.04
CA LYS A 248 42.27 -35.07 -43.07
C LYS A 248 43.48 -35.85 -42.56
N GLU A 249 43.31 -36.57 -41.44
CA GLU A 249 44.39 -37.36 -40.83
C GLU A 249 44.79 -38.58 -41.69
N ALA A 250 43.90 -39.04 -42.57
CA ALA A 250 44.22 -40.03 -43.60
C ALA A 250 44.86 -39.41 -44.86
N GLY A 251 44.90 -38.08 -44.97
CA GLY A 251 45.57 -37.35 -46.05
C GLY A 251 44.66 -36.50 -46.94
N CYS A 252 43.35 -36.44 -46.66
CA CYS A 252 42.45 -35.57 -47.43
C CYS A 252 42.77 -34.09 -47.17
N ARG A 253 42.93 -33.29 -48.23
CA ARG A 253 43.30 -31.86 -48.12
C ARG A 253 42.09 -30.91 -48.23
N PHE A 254 40.90 -31.45 -48.44
CA PHE A 254 39.70 -30.65 -48.63
C PHE A 254 39.33 -29.88 -47.35
N LYS A 255 38.94 -28.62 -47.53
CA LYS A 255 38.38 -27.74 -46.50
C LYS A 255 37.15 -27.08 -47.08
N GLY A 256 36.03 -27.12 -46.36
CA GLY A 256 34.76 -26.60 -46.85
C GLY A 256 33.91 -26.05 -45.70
N LEU A 257 32.89 -25.29 -46.07
CA LEU A 257 31.86 -24.83 -45.13
C LEU A 257 31.10 -26.04 -44.57
N ARG A 258 30.71 -25.99 -43.30
CA ARG A 258 29.86 -27.02 -42.70
C ARG A 258 28.46 -26.95 -43.33
N GLY A 259 27.89 -28.11 -43.66
CA GLY A 259 26.60 -28.23 -44.36
C GLY A 259 26.77 -28.84 -45.75
N SER A 260 25.96 -28.39 -46.69
CA SER A 260 25.79 -29.01 -48.03
C SER A 260 27.10 -29.17 -48.81
N ALA A 261 28.04 -28.22 -48.70
CA ALA A 261 29.32 -28.29 -49.40
C ALA A 261 30.22 -29.41 -48.88
N MET A 262 30.27 -29.61 -47.55
CA MET A 262 31.04 -30.71 -46.95
C MET A 262 30.35 -32.06 -47.17
N GLU A 263 29.03 -32.11 -47.03
CA GLU A 263 28.22 -33.31 -47.24
C GLU A 263 28.39 -33.86 -48.66
N ARG A 264 28.27 -32.98 -49.67
CA ARG A 264 28.52 -33.33 -51.08
C ARG A 264 29.94 -33.85 -51.33
N HIS A 265 30.97 -33.23 -50.71
CA HIS A 265 32.35 -33.72 -50.83
C HIS A 265 32.53 -35.12 -50.25
N LEU A 266 31.92 -35.41 -49.09
CA LEU A 266 32.03 -36.72 -48.46
C LEU A 266 31.41 -37.83 -49.32
N GLU A 267 30.30 -37.53 -50.00
CA GLU A 267 29.63 -38.44 -50.93
C GLU A 267 30.47 -38.65 -52.21
N GLU A 268 30.83 -37.56 -52.90
CA GLU A 268 31.56 -37.61 -54.18
C GLU A 268 32.97 -38.20 -54.04
N CYS A 269 33.67 -37.92 -52.93
CA CYS A 269 35.04 -38.38 -52.72
C CYS A 269 35.13 -39.67 -51.87
N SER A 270 34.03 -40.37 -51.64
CA SER A 270 33.96 -41.58 -50.81
C SER A 270 34.99 -42.66 -51.21
N GLN A 271 35.14 -42.94 -52.51
CA GLN A 271 36.13 -43.92 -53.01
C GLN A 271 37.58 -43.49 -52.72
N GLN A 272 37.91 -42.21 -52.92
CA GLN A 272 39.24 -41.69 -52.57
C GLN A 272 39.50 -41.78 -51.07
N HIS A 273 38.50 -41.47 -50.24
CA HIS A 273 38.61 -41.61 -48.79
C HIS A 273 38.84 -43.08 -48.37
N LEU A 274 38.17 -44.04 -49.01
CA LEU A 274 38.41 -45.46 -48.76
C LEU A 274 39.85 -45.87 -49.09
N VAL A 275 40.40 -45.43 -50.22
CA VAL A 275 41.79 -45.72 -50.60
C VAL A 275 42.78 -45.10 -49.61
N LEU A 276 42.56 -43.84 -49.20
CA LEU A 276 43.37 -43.19 -48.17
C LEU A 276 43.33 -43.97 -46.86
N MET A 277 42.14 -44.41 -46.42
CA MET A 277 41.99 -45.22 -45.22
C MET A 277 42.71 -46.56 -45.31
N CYS A 278 42.60 -47.28 -46.43
CA CYS A 278 43.34 -48.52 -46.65
C CYS A 278 44.86 -48.30 -46.53
N SER A 279 45.38 -47.25 -47.19
CA SER A 279 46.81 -46.93 -47.14
C SER A 279 47.29 -46.60 -45.72
N LEU A 280 46.47 -45.86 -44.94
CA LEU A 280 46.76 -45.52 -43.56
C LEU A 280 46.81 -46.79 -42.69
N VAL A 281 45.85 -47.70 -42.84
CA VAL A 281 45.80 -48.98 -42.11
C VAL A 281 47.02 -49.83 -42.42
N THR A 282 47.40 -49.97 -43.69
CA THR A 282 48.61 -50.71 -44.07
C THR A 282 49.85 -50.12 -43.42
N LYS A 283 50.00 -48.78 -43.46
CA LYS A 283 51.15 -48.10 -42.83
C LYS A 283 51.18 -48.30 -41.32
N GLN A 284 50.04 -48.18 -40.64
CA GLN A 284 49.92 -48.42 -39.21
C GLN A 284 50.26 -49.87 -38.85
N GLN A 285 49.83 -50.85 -39.64
CA GLN A 285 50.15 -52.26 -39.43
C GLN A 285 51.67 -52.51 -39.47
N HIS A 286 52.37 -51.89 -40.42
CA HIS A 286 53.84 -51.96 -40.51
C HIS A 286 54.51 -51.31 -39.30
N GLN A 287 54.04 -50.13 -38.87
CA GLN A 287 54.56 -49.45 -37.68
C GLN A 287 54.36 -50.28 -36.41
N ILE A 288 53.17 -50.88 -36.22
CA ILE A 288 52.87 -51.75 -35.09
C ILE A 288 53.79 -52.99 -35.09
N ALA A 289 53.97 -53.64 -36.24
CA ALA A 289 54.87 -54.78 -36.37
C ALA A 289 56.32 -54.41 -36.01
N SER A 290 56.79 -53.25 -36.51
CA SER A 290 58.11 -52.72 -36.19
C SER A 290 58.27 -52.43 -34.70
N LEU A 291 57.31 -51.74 -34.07
CA LEU A 291 57.32 -51.44 -32.64
C LEU A 291 57.29 -52.71 -31.78
N LYS A 292 56.45 -53.69 -32.13
CA LYS A 292 56.43 -55.00 -31.46
C LYS A 292 57.80 -55.67 -31.52
N SER A 293 58.44 -55.68 -32.69
CA SER A 293 59.79 -56.24 -32.84
C SER A 293 60.82 -55.51 -31.97
N ALA A 294 60.73 -54.18 -31.87
CA ALA A 294 61.64 -53.38 -31.06
C ALA A 294 61.44 -53.64 -29.55
N ILE A 295 60.19 -53.76 -29.10
CA ILE A 295 59.85 -54.11 -27.71
C ILE A 295 60.37 -55.51 -27.37
N SER A 296 60.15 -56.51 -28.23
CA SER A 296 60.68 -57.85 -28.01
C SER A 296 62.20 -57.87 -27.88
N ARG A 297 62.91 -57.08 -28.70
CA ARG A 297 64.37 -56.94 -28.58
C ARG A 297 64.79 -56.28 -27.26
N LEU A 298 64.05 -55.28 -26.79
CA LEU A 298 64.35 -54.59 -25.53
C LEU A 298 64.03 -55.45 -24.30
N SER A 299 62.95 -56.25 -24.32
CA SER A 299 62.61 -57.11 -23.18
C SER A 299 63.62 -58.25 -22.98
N LEU A 300 64.19 -58.77 -24.07
CA LEU A 300 65.27 -59.77 -24.03
C LEU A 300 66.58 -59.21 -23.45
N ASN A 301 66.79 -57.89 -23.52
CA ASN A 301 67.99 -57.24 -22.97
C ASN A 301 67.88 -56.87 -21.48
N HIS A 302 66.68 -56.96 -20.89
CA HIS A 302 66.39 -56.64 -19.48
C HIS A 302 66.01 -57.89 -18.65
N SER A 303 66.15 -59.09 -19.22
CA SER A 303 65.93 -60.38 -18.54
C SER A 303 67.26 -61.03 -18.14
#